data_AF-A0A4P7SQC2-F1
#
_entry.id   AF-A0A4P7SQC2-F1
#
_cell.length_a   1.000
_cell.length_b   1.000
_cell.length_c   1.000
_cell.angle_alpha   90.00
_cell.angle_beta   90.00
_cell.angle_gamma   90.00
#
_symmetry.space_group_name_H-M   'P 1'
#
loop_
_entity.id
_entity.type
_entity.pdbx_description
1 polymer ?
#
loop_
_entity_poly.entity_id
_entity_poly.type
_entity_poly.pdbx_seq_one_letter_code
_entity_poly.pdbx_strand_id
1 'polypeptide(L)' 'MTEPKSYSAEAEASSMDPHDWGRAMALAVTRLAAQLAPGDSEDIHASLLGRDLRLLISDDPAGVRITVSTGPVAGS' A
#
# COMPACT_ATOMS: atom_id res chain seq x y z
N MET A 1 -12.75 20.29 -11.65
CA MET A 1 -12.20 19.99 -10.32
C MET A 1 -11.95 18.50 -10.28
N THR A 2 -10.69 18.08 -10.16
CA THR A 2 -10.36 16.65 -10.04
C THR A 2 -10.55 16.28 -8.57
N GLU A 3 -11.42 15.30 -8.30
CA GLU A 3 -11.58 14.78 -6.95
C GLU A 3 -10.22 14.27 -6.43
N PRO A 4 -9.97 14.37 -5.12
CA PRO A 4 -8.74 13.86 -4.57
C PRO A 4 -8.64 12.35 -4.81
N LYS A 5 -7.61 11.94 -5.55
CA LYS A 5 -7.43 10.53 -5.93
C LYS A 5 -6.78 9.78 -4.78
N SER A 6 -7.50 8.78 -4.26
CA SER A 6 -6.93 7.80 -3.33
C SER A 6 -6.27 6.68 -4.13
N TYR A 7 -5.10 6.23 -3.68
CA TYR A 7 -4.34 5.13 -4.28
C TYR A 7 -4.28 3.97 -3.29
N SER A 8 -4.35 2.75 -3.80
CA SER A 8 -4.29 1.55 -2.97
C SER A 8 -3.61 0.42 -3.72
N ALA A 9 -2.85 -0.39 -2.99
CA ALA A 9 -2.23 -1.60 -3.49
C ALA A 9 -2.38 -2.73 -2.48
N GLU A 10 -2.40 -3.96 -2.98
CA GLU A 10 -2.61 -5.14 -2.17
C GLU A 10 -1.53 -6.19 -2.39
N ALA A 11 -1.34 -7.04 -1.40
CA ALA A 11 -0.55 -8.26 -1.49
C ALA A 11 -1.06 -9.29 -0.48
N GLU A 12 -0.78 -10.56 -0.74
CA GLU A 12 -1.28 -11.67 0.07
C GLU A 12 -0.12 -12.37 0.77
N ALA A 13 -0.37 -12.82 2.00
CA ALA A 13 0.50 -13.75 2.71
C ALA A 13 -0.29 -15.03 2.98
N SER A 14 0.34 -16.19 2.74
CA SER A 14 -0.31 -17.50 2.91
C SER A 14 -0.34 -18.00 4.36
N SER A 15 -0.08 -17.12 5.33
CA SER A 15 0.04 -17.41 6.75
C SER A 15 -0.83 -16.45 7.53
N MET A 16 -1.44 -16.94 8.62
CA MET A 16 -2.14 -16.11 9.60
C MET A 16 -1.22 -15.58 10.69
N ASP A 17 0.07 -15.96 10.70
CA ASP A 17 1.05 -15.47 11.66
C ASP A 17 1.61 -14.10 11.21
N PRO A 18 1.45 -13.03 12.01
CA PRO A 18 1.98 -11.69 11.70
C PRO A 18 3.48 -11.64 11.40
N HIS A 19 4.27 -12.56 11.97
CA HIS A 19 5.70 -12.62 11.70
C HIS A 19 6.02 -12.95 10.23
N ASP A 20 5.11 -13.62 9.52
CA ASP A 20 5.29 -14.02 8.11
C ASP A 20 4.84 -12.94 7.12
N TRP A 21 4.18 -11.88 7.58
CA TRP A 21 3.51 -10.90 6.71
C TRP A 21 4.45 -9.86 6.09
N GLY A 22 5.70 -9.77 6.58
CA GLY A 22 6.63 -8.73 6.17
C GLY A 22 6.86 -8.66 4.65
N ARG A 23 6.89 -9.81 3.97
CA ARG A 23 7.05 -9.87 2.51
C ARG A 23 5.85 -9.30 1.76
N ALA A 24 4.63 -9.67 2.18
CA ALA A 24 3.41 -9.16 1.58
C ALA A 24 3.27 -7.65 1.82
N MET A 25 3.59 -7.19 3.04
CA MET A 25 3.58 -5.77 3.36
C MET A 25 4.57 -4.98 2.48
N ALA A 26 5.82 -5.45 2.35
CA ALA A 26 6.81 -4.82 1.48
C ALA A 26 6.36 -4.77 0.01
N LEU A 27 5.69 -5.81 -0.47
CA LEU A 27 5.16 -5.89 -1.83
C LEU A 27 4.02 -4.89 -2.06
N ALA A 28 3.06 -4.80 -1.13
CA ALA A 28 1.97 -3.83 -1.21
C ALA A 28 2.50 -2.38 -1.19
N VAL A 29 3.47 -2.07 -0.32
CA VAL A 29 4.15 -0.76 -0.29
C VAL A 29 4.86 -0.45 -1.61
N THR A 30 5.59 -1.42 -2.17
CA THR A 30 6.30 -1.25 -3.45
C THR A 30 5.32 -1.01 -4.61
N ARG A 31 4.21 -1.76 -4.64
CA ARG A 31 3.15 -1.58 -5.64
C ARG A 31 2.50 -0.20 -5.52
N LEU A 32 2.25 0.28 -4.30
CA LEU A 32 1.73 1.62 -4.08
C LEU A 32 2.72 2.70 -4.56
N ALA A 33 4.01 2.54 -4.27
CA ALA A 33 5.06 3.43 -4.74
C ALA A 33 5.07 3.54 -6.28
N ALA A 34 4.96 2.41 -6.97
CA ALA A 34 4.90 2.36 -8.43
C ALA A 34 3.66 3.05 -9.02
N GLN A 35 2.52 3.03 -8.32
CA GLN A 35 1.32 3.75 -8.76
C GLN A 35 1.44 5.27 -8.61
N LEU A 36 2.20 5.72 -7.60
CA LEU A 36 2.40 7.13 -7.28
C LEU A 36 3.52 7.76 -8.11
N ALA A 37 4.49 6.96 -8.52
CA ALA A 37 5.67 7.43 -9.23
C ALA A 37 5.31 8.02 -10.61
N PRO A 38 5.90 9.17 -10.98
CA PRO A 38 5.91 9.64 -12.37
C PRO A 38 6.47 8.57 -13.32
N GLY A 39 6.00 8.55 -14.57
CA GLY A 39 6.38 7.52 -15.54
C GLY A 39 7.87 7.44 -15.89
N ASP A 40 8.64 8.46 -15.54
CA ASP A 40 10.09 8.60 -15.73
C ASP A 40 10.90 8.57 -14.41
N SER A 41 10.27 8.18 -13.30
CA SER A 41 10.92 8.19 -11.98
C SER A 41 12.03 7.14 -11.85
N GLU A 42 13.25 7.58 -11.52
CA GLU A 42 14.40 6.71 -11.23
C GLU A 42 14.33 6.04 -9.85
N ASP A 43 13.58 6.62 -8.90
CA ASP A 43 13.33 6.08 -7.56
C ASP A 43 11.85 6.19 -7.20
N ILE A 44 11.12 5.11 -7.47
CA ILE A 44 9.68 5.02 -7.17
C ILE A 44 9.40 5.14 -5.66
N HIS A 45 10.34 4.75 -4.80
CA HIS A 45 10.14 4.72 -3.34
C HIS A 45 10.15 6.12 -2.73
N ALA A 46 10.87 7.07 -3.34
CA ALA A 46 10.84 8.48 -2.94
C ALA A 46 9.42 9.07 -2.95
N SER A 47 8.54 8.53 -3.80
CA SER A 47 7.13 8.96 -3.89
C SER A 47 6.31 8.67 -2.62
N LEU A 48 6.81 7.84 -1.70
CA LEU A 48 6.16 7.54 -0.42
C LEU A 48 6.62 8.45 0.73
N LEU A 49 7.73 9.18 0.57
CA LEU A 49 8.30 9.97 1.65
C LEU A 49 7.34 11.09 2.10
N GLY A 50 7.10 11.16 3.42
CA GLY A 50 6.20 12.16 4.02
C GLY A 50 4.71 11.93 3.77
N ARG A 51 4.31 10.80 3.18
CA ARG A 51 2.90 10.44 3.02
C ARG A 51 2.40 9.59 4.17
N ASP A 52 1.20 9.90 4.62
CA ASP A 52 0.46 9.01 5.50
C ASP A 52 -0.02 7.79 4.72
N LEU A 53 0.29 6.61 5.26
CA LEU A 53 -0.14 5.33 4.73
C LEU A 53 -1.13 4.70 5.69
N ARG A 54 -2.25 4.23 5.16
CA ARG A 54 -3.21 3.42 5.89
C ARG A 54 -2.99 1.95 5.54
N LEU A 55 -2.71 1.15 6.55
CA LEU A 55 -2.63 -0.30 6.45
C LEU A 55 -3.97 -0.91 6.87
N LEU A 56 -4.52 -1.78 6.04
CA LEU A 56 -5.64 -2.65 6.36
C LEU A 56 -5.20 -4.10 6.19
N ILE A 57 -5.50 -4.94 7.18
CA ILE A 57 -5.26 -6.39 7.13
C ILE A 57 -6.64 -7.03 7.19
N SER A 58 -6.92 -7.89 6.21
CA SER A 58 -8.20 -8.57 6.06
C SER A 58 -7.99 -10.07 5.89
N ASP A 59 -8.95 -10.84 6.40
CA ASP A 59 -8.98 -12.29 6.23
C ASP A 59 -9.15 -12.64 4.75
N ASP A 60 -8.41 -13.65 4.29
CA ASP A 60 -8.49 -14.20 2.94
C ASP A 60 -8.46 -15.74 3.05
N PRO A 61 -9.22 -16.50 2.25
CA PRO A 61 -9.26 -17.96 2.38
C PRO A 61 -7.90 -18.66 2.36
N ALA A 62 -6.88 -18.03 1.77
CA ALA A 62 -5.52 -18.55 1.69
C ALA A 62 -4.56 -18.00 2.78
N GLY A 63 -5.01 -17.12 3.68
CA GLY A 63 -4.20 -16.47 4.70
C GLY A 63 -4.68 -15.05 4.98
N VAL A 64 -3.86 -14.05 4.70
CA VAL A 64 -4.26 -12.64 4.84
C VAL A 64 -4.04 -11.83 3.57
N ARG A 65 -4.91 -10.86 3.37
CA ARG A 65 -4.77 -9.79 2.40
C ARG A 65 -4.34 -8.51 3.09
N ILE A 66 -3.22 -7.96 2.66
CA ILE A 66 -2.67 -6.69 3.11
C ILE A 66 -2.98 -5.63 2.07
N THR A 67 -3.69 -4.59 2.47
CA THR A 67 -3.98 -3.42 1.63
C THR A 67 -3.27 -2.20 2.21
N VAL A 68 -2.47 -1.52 1.40
CA VAL A 68 -1.81 -0.25 1.74
C VAL A 68 -2.41 0.82 0.86
N SER A 69 -2.86 1.91 1.47
CA SER A 69 -3.48 3.02 0.75
C SER A 69 -2.98 4.37 1.23
N THR A 70 -3.08 5.37 0.35
CA THR A 70 -2.85 6.77 0.67
C THR A 70 -3.86 7.62 -0.08
N GLY A 71 -4.24 8.73 0.53
CA GLY A 71 -5.29 9.62 0.04
C GLY A 71 -5.38 10.82 0.97
N PRO A 72 -6.21 11.82 0.66
CA PRO A 72 -6.44 12.90 1.60
C PRO A 72 -7.00 12.31 2.89
N VAL A 73 -6.44 12.76 4.00
CA VAL A 73 -7.05 12.56 5.30
C VAL A 73 -8.39 13.27 5.24
N ALA A 74 -9.50 12.52 5.27
CA ALA A 74 -10.81 13.13 5.51
C ALA A 74 -10.67 13.91 6.82
N GLY A 75 -10.88 15.23 6.75
CA GLY A 75 -10.43 16.18 7.76
C GLY A 75 -10.74 15.77 9.20
N SER A 76 -9.75 16.01 10.07
CA SER A 76 -9.90 16.06 11.53
C SER A 76 -11.00 17.01 11.98
#